data_AF-A0A5B2VI30-F1
#
_entry.id   AF-A0A5B2VI30-F1
#
_cell.length_a   1.000
_cell.length_b   1.000
_cell.length_c   1.000
_cell.angle_alpha   90.00
_cell.angle_beta   90.00
_cell.angle_gamma   90.00
#
_symmetry.space_group_name_H-M   'P 1'
#
loop_
_entity.id
_entity.type
_entity.pdbx_description
1 polymer ?
#
loop_
_entity_poly.entity_id
_entity_poly.type
_entity_poly.pdbx_seq_one_letter_code
_entity_poly.pdbx_strand_id
1 'polypeptide(L)' 'MFGIRNLLRANNQIFKNVSQQRNMSVICTPPRNKVSRGEMIFLAGRMVVGWSAIPAWVLVNIKHYR' A
#
# COMPACT_ATOMS: atom_id res chain seq x y z
N MET A 1 23.77 41.37 5.52
CA MET A 1 24.02 40.20 4.65
C MET A 1 24.02 38.83 5.37
N PHE A 2 23.95 38.75 6.71
CA PHE A 2 23.99 37.48 7.44
C PHE A 2 22.63 36.75 7.56
N GLY A 3 21.51 37.47 7.62
CA GLY A 3 20.17 36.87 7.75
C GLY A 3 19.70 36.08 6.53
N ILE A 4 20.04 36.56 5.32
CA ILE A 4 19.68 35.89 4.05
C ILE A 4 20.40 34.54 3.93
N ARG A 5 21.66 34.45 4.39
CA ARG A 5 22.43 33.20 4.40
C ARG A 5 21.82 32.15 5.34
N ASN A 6 21.30 32.57 6.50
CA ASN A 6 20.61 31.66 7.42
C ASN A 6 19.25 31.18 6.88
N LEU A 7 18.49 32.06 6.21
CA LEU A 7 17.24 31.68 5.54
C LEU A 7 17.45 30.66 4.42
N LEU A 8 18.47 30.88 3.57
CA LEU A 8 18.83 29.93 2.51
C LEU A 8 19.32 28.59 3.08
N ARG A 9 20.06 28.63 4.19
CA ARG A 9 20.55 27.42 4.88
C ARG A 9 19.41 26.62 5.52
N ALA A 10 18.44 27.30 6.14
CA ALA A 10 17.25 26.66 6.73
C ALA A 10 16.35 26.05 5.64
N ASN A 11 16.11 26.77 4.53
CA ASN A 11 15.35 26.22 3.41
C ASN A 11 16.05 25.00 2.79
N ASN A 12 17.38 25.02 2.64
CA ASN A 12 18.12 23.84 2.16
C ASN A 12 18.01 22.63 3.09
N GLN A 13 17.87 22.83 4.40
CA GLN A 13 17.59 21.73 5.34
C GLN A 13 16.16 21.20 5.19
N ILE A 14 15.18 22.09 4.98
CA ILE A 14 13.78 21.71 4.72
C ILE A 14 13.68 20.94 3.40
N PHE A 15 14.32 21.39 2.32
CA PHE A 15 14.36 20.66 1.04
C PHE A 15 15.06 19.29 1.16
N LYS A 16 16.13 19.18 1.96
CA LYS A 16 16.78 17.89 2.26
C LYS A 16 15.92 16.96 3.12
N ASN A 17 15.06 17.51 3.99
CA ASN A 17 14.14 16.74 4.83
C ASN A 17 12.82 16.41 4.12
N VAL A 18 12.41 17.19 3.11
CA VAL A 18 11.32 16.84 2.19
C VAL A 18 11.78 15.77 1.20
N SER A 19 13.07 15.78 0.81
CA SER A 19 13.71 14.66 0.12
C SER A 19 14.19 13.56 1.06
N GLN A 20 14.00 13.69 2.37
CA GLN A 20 14.02 12.53 3.25
C GLN A 20 12.75 11.75 2.91
N GLN A 21 12.80 11.06 1.76
CA GLN A 21 12.26 9.72 1.64
C GLN A 21 12.48 9.11 3.00
N ARG A 22 11.40 8.86 3.74
CA ARG A 22 11.46 7.98 4.91
C ARG A 22 12.39 6.85 4.50
N ASN A 23 13.42 6.57 5.29
CA ASN A 23 14.40 5.50 5.08
C ASN A 23 13.66 4.18 4.86
N MET A 24 13.14 4.02 3.67
CA MET A 24 12.47 2.88 3.12
C MET A 24 13.35 2.46 1.94
N SER A 25 14.67 2.52 2.14
CA SER A 25 15.53 1.46 1.67
C SER A 25 15.19 0.20 2.47
N VAL A 26 13.94 -0.28 2.39
CA VAL A 26 13.68 -1.69 2.64
C VAL A 26 14.23 -2.36 1.40
N ILE A 27 15.55 -2.53 1.37
CA ILE A 27 16.20 -3.47 0.47
C ILE A 27 15.64 -4.81 0.95
N CYS A 28 14.53 -5.21 0.35
CA CYS A 28 13.89 -6.47 0.65
C CYS A 28 14.87 -7.56 0.20
N THR A 29 15.31 -8.38 1.15
CA THR A 29 16.03 -9.61 0.83
C THR A 29 15.16 -10.42 -0.13
N PRO A 30 15.76 -11.12 -1.11
CA PRO A 30 14.99 -11.91 -2.05
C PRO A 30 14.09 -12.90 -1.26
N PRO A 31 12.83 -13.09 -1.70
CA PRO A 31 11.91 -13.95 -1.00
C PRO A 31 12.47 -15.38 -0.94
N ARG A 32 12.50 -15.96 0.27
CA ARG A 32 12.94 -17.36 0.47
C ARG A 32 12.11 -18.34 -0.36
N ASN A 33 10.81 -18.06 -0.45
CA ASN A 33 9.86 -18.80 -1.28
C ASN A 33 9.27 -17.82 -2.30
N LYS A 34 9.60 -18.01 -3.58
CA LYS A 34 9.04 -17.19 -4.66
C LYS A 34 7.58 -17.57 -4.86
N VAL A 35 6.70 -16.58 -4.77
CA VAL A 35 5.29 -16.73 -5.15
C VAL A 35 5.20 -16.54 -6.66
N SER A 36 4.70 -17.54 -7.35
CA SER A 36 4.43 -17.49 -8.79
C SER A 36 3.24 -16.58 -9.10
N ARG A 37 3.17 -16.09 -10.34
CA ARG A 37 1.99 -15.31 -10.80
C ARG A 37 0.69 -16.11 -10.67
N GLY A 38 0.75 -17.43 -10.86
CA GLY A 38 -0.41 -18.32 -10.73
C GLY A 38 -0.94 -18.38 -9.30
N GLU A 39 -0.05 -18.56 -8.32
CA GLU A 39 -0.42 -18.54 -6.89
C GLU A 39 -1.00 -17.19 -6.48
N MET A 40 -0.45 -16.10 -7.00
CA MET A 40 -0.95 -14.75 -6.72
C MET A 40 -2.36 -14.54 -7.28
N ILE A 41 -2.61 -14.96 -8.52
CA ILE A 41 -3.95 -14.88 -9.14
C ILE A 41 -4.95 -15.77 -8.39
N PHE A 42 -4.53 -16.98 -8.02
CA PHE A 42 -5.36 -17.91 -7.27
C PHE A 42 -5.75 -17.34 -5.90
N LEU A 43 -4.79 -16.78 -5.17
CA LEU A 43 -5.04 -16.14 -3.87
C LEU A 43 -5.99 -14.95 -4.03
N ALA A 44 -5.72 -14.06 -4.98
CA ALA A 44 -6.57 -12.90 -5.25
C ALA A 44 -8.01 -13.32 -5.59
N GLY A 45 -8.18 -14.33 -6.46
CA GLY A 45 -9.49 -14.89 -6.79
C GLY A 45 -10.22 -15.43 -5.57
N ARG A 46 -9.54 -16.20 -4.71
CA ARG A 46 -10.13 -16.72 -3.47
C ARG A 46 -10.56 -15.61 -2.51
N MET A 47 -9.78 -14.54 -2.39
CA MET A 47 -10.14 -13.41 -1.53
C MET A 47 -11.41 -12.72 -2.02
N VAL A 48 -11.53 -12.48 -3.32
CA VAL A 48 -12.73 -11.84 -3.91
C VAL A 48 -13.96 -12.72 -3.77
N VAL A 49 -13.85 -14.02 -4.06
CA VAL A 49 -14.97 -14.97 -3.92
C VAL A 49 -15.39 -15.08 -2.46
N GLY A 50 -14.43 -15.24 -1.54
CA GLY A 50 -14.72 -15.34 -0.11
C GLY A 50 -15.42 -14.10 0.45
N TRP A 51 -14.99 -12.91 0.03
CA TRP A 51 -15.60 -11.65 0.46
C TRP A 51 -16.99 -11.43 -0.15
N SER A 52 -17.22 -11.84 -1.40
CA SER A 52 -18.48 -11.61 -2.10
C SER A 52 -19.54 -12.69 -1.88
N ALA A 53 -19.18 -13.88 -1.39
CA ALA A 53 -20.11 -15.00 -1.27
C ALA A 53 -21.31 -14.72 -0.35
N ILE A 54 -21.06 -14.18 0.85
CA ILE A 54 -22.12 -13.91 1.84
C ILE A 54 -23.03 -12.76 1.37
N PRO A 55 -22.51 -11.58 0.95
CA PRO A 55 -23.36 -10.53 0.41
C PRO A 55 -24.18 -10.98 -0.79
N ALA A 56 -23.58 -11.76 -1.71
CA ALA A 56 -24.29 -12.29 -2.87
C ALA A 56 -25.45 -13.21 -2.44
N TRP A 57 -25.21 -14.11 -1.48
CA TRP A 57 -26.26 -15.00 -0.96
C TRP A 57 -27.43 -14.23 -0.34
N VAL A 58 -27.13 -13.22 0.47
CA VAL A 58 -28.14 -12.37 1.12
C VAL A 58 -28.95 -11.61 0.07
N LEU A 59 -28.28 -11.00 -0.92
CA LEU A 59 -28.95 -10.24 -1.97
C LEU A 59 -29.84 -11.13 -2.86
N VAL A 60 -29.40 -12.35 -3.18
CA VAL A 60 -30.21 -13.31 -3.94
C VAL A 60 -31.46 -13.72 -3.15
N ASN A 61 -31.34 -13.88 -1.83
CA ASN A 61 -32.43 -14.35 -0.99
C ASN A 61 -33.26 -13.22 -0.35
N ILE A 62 -33.03 -11.96 -0.72
CA ILE A 62 -33.66 -10.83 -0.04
C ILE A 62 -35.20 -10.86 -0.10
N LYS A 63 -35.75 -11.47 -1.15
CA LYS A 63 -37.20 -11.64 -1.34
C LYS A 63 -37.82 -12.69 -0.41
N HIS A 64 -37.04 -13.64 0.11
CA HIS A 64 -37.50 -14.68 1.03
C HIS A 64 -37.48 -14.24 2.50
N TYR A 65 -36.87 -13.09 2.81
CA TYR A 65 -36.87 -12.52 4.17
C TYR A 65 -38.10 -11.63 4.46
N ARG A 66 -38.96 -11.43 3.45
CA ARG A 66 -40.29 -10.82 3.61
C ARG A 66 -41.33 -11.92 3.84
#